data_AF-A0A6H9WQX5-F1
#
_entry.id   AF-A0A6H9WQX5-F1
#
_cell.length_a   1.000
_cell.length_b   1.000
_cell.length_c   1.000
_cell.angle_alpha   90.00
_cell.angle_beta   90.00
_cell.angle_gamma   90.00
#
_symmetry.space_group_name_H-M   'P 1'
#
loop_
_entity.id
_entity.type
_entity.pdbx_description
1 polymer ?
#
loop_
_entity_poly.entity_id
_entity_poly.type
_entity_poly.pdbx_seq_one_letter_code
_entity_poly.pdbx_strand_id
1 'polypeptide(L)'
;MRPAALATYARPETKPHPSAHAALNRPAAQAAQPTLAPAPAGLAQSSPTAIGVAVWRPGRARPHDARVLADSAEREAWLRARVGGITATDAAKLATPNSVRQVVRDKLDPSGFSGNAFTEHGRQREPHIASWVLERHGIPACGLLYHAQRSLRHLATPDGLYADDERLLLAEIKTTGKPWKRIPRSYLRQVWWQQYVLGAERTLFVWEQHADFIVTEPEPRCVWIERDETEIERLVTLADLALAELDRCAVEF
;
A
#
# COMPACT_ATOMS: atom_id res chain seq x y z
N MET A 1 27.37 62.03 2.12
CA MET A 1 26.59 61.78 3.35
C MET A 1 25.12 61.98 3.01
N ARG A 2 24.36 60.90 2.83
CA ARG A 2 22.92 60.91 2.52
C ARG A 2 22.21 60.06 3.59
N PRO A 3 21.19 60.57 4.31
CA PRO A 3 20.48 59.80 5.30
C PRO A 3 19.38 58.92 4.67
N ALA A 4 19.16 57.78 5.30
CA ALA A 4 18.27 56.69 4.88
C ALA A 4 16.79 57.02 5.12
N ALA A 5 15.93 56.62 4.18
CA ALA A 5 14.48 56.72 4.27
C ALA A 5 13.90 55.49 5.00
N LEU A 6 13.09 55.75 6.03
CA LEU A 6 12.23 54.80 6.72
C LEU A 6 11.01 54.50 5.84
N ALA A 7 10.82 53.23 5.46
CA ALA A 7 9.63 52.75 4.77
C ALA A 7 8.68 52.09 5.76
N THR A 8 7.49 52.66 5.88
CA THR A 8 6.36 52.24 6.71
C THR A 8 5.76 50.92 6.20
N TYR A 9 5.66 49.91 7.06
CA TYR A 9 4.95 48.65 6.77
C TYR A 9 3.44 48.86 6.93
N ALA A 10 2.69 48.70 5.84
CA ALA A 10 1.23 48.63 5.84
C ALA A 10 0.76 47.19 6.16
N ARG A 11 -0.23 47.06 7.05
CA ARG A 11 -0.91 45.79 7.38
C ARG A 11 -1.81 45.35 6.22
N PRO A 12 -1.85 44.06 5.84
CA PRO A 12 -2.84 43.56 4.90
C PRO A 12 -4.21 43.34 5.56
N GLU A 13 -5.24 43.81 4.86
CA GLU A 13 -6.66 43.72 5.21
C GLU A 13 -7.19 42.28 5.17
N THR A 14 -8.01 41.93 6.16
CA THR A 14 -8.73 40.65 6.27
C THR A 14 -9.98 40.66 5.39
N LYS A 15 -10.09 39.72 4.43
CA LYS A 15 -11.31 39.48 3.66
C LYS A 15 -12.30 38.59 4.42
N PRO A 16 -13.63 38.85 4.34
CA PRO A 16 -14.64 38.08 5.06
C PRO A 16 -14.99 36.74 4.37
N HIS A 17 -15.23 35.71 5.18
CA HIS A 17 -15.78 34.41 4.80
C HIS A 17 -17.28 34.52 4.43
N PRO A 18 -17.75 33.90 3.33
CA PRO A 18 -19.17 33.71 3.11
C PRO A 18 -19.70 32.49 3.88
N SER A 19 -20.73 32.74 4.68
CA SER A 19 -21.55 31.77 5.40
C SER A 19 -22.51 31.07 4.44
N ALA A 20 -22.59 29.73 4.48
CA ALA A 20 -23.53 28.94 3.70
C ALA A 20 -24.44 28.13 4.62
N HIS A 21 -25.58 28.73 4.99
CA HIS A 21 -26.76 28.02 5.48
C HIS A 21 -27.81 28.04 4.37
N ALA A 22 -28.13 26.87 3.79
CA ALA A 22 -29.45 26.54 3.22
C ALA A 22 -29.43 25.10 2.67
N ALA A 23 -29.84 24.13 3.49
CA ALA A 23 -30.23 22.80 3.02
C ALA A 23 -31.75 22.69 3.14
N LEU A 24 -32.42 22.65 1.99
CA LEU A 24 -33.86 22.44 1.86
C LEU A 24 -34.17 20.95 1.90
N ASN A 25 -34.98 20.56 2.89
CA ASN A 25 -35.73 19.31 2.96
C ASN A 25 -36.66 19.14 1.75
N ARG A 26 -36.68 17.95 1.13
CA ARG A 26 -37.90 17.34 0.57
C ARG A 26 -37.78 15.80 0.45
N PRO A 27 -38.92 15.07 0.53
CA PRO A 27 -38.98 13.71 1.06
C PRO A 27 -38.85 12.59 0.02
N ALA A 28 -38.61 11.39 0.56
CA ALA A 28 -38.51 10.10 -0.11
C ALA A 28 -39.74 9.74 -0.96
N ALA A 29 -39.51 9.28 -2.18
CA ALA A 29 -40.50 8.63 -3.02
C ALA A 29 -40.29 7.11 -2.99
N GLN A 30 -41.31 6.40 -2.51
CA GLN A 30 -41.44 4.94 -2.55
C GLN A 30 -41.49 4.45 -4.00
N ALA A 31 -40.58 3.56 -4.35
CA ALA A 31 -40.69 2.75 -5.57
C ALA A 31 -41.42 1.44 -5.24
N ALA A 32 -42.58 1.27 -5.89
CA ALA A 32 -43.43 0.09 -5.78
C ALA A 32 -42.81 -1.14 -6.47
N GLN A 33 -43.02 -2.30 -5.86
CA GLN A 33 -42.64 -3.60 -6.40
C GLN A 33 -43.53 -3.99 -7.59
N PRO A 34 -42.98 -4.52 -8.71
CA PRO A 34 -43.80 -5.11 -9.76
C PRO A 34 -44.15 -6.57 -9.44
N THR A 35 -45.45 -6.85 -9.56
CA THR A 35 -46.18 -8.10 -9.38
C THR A 35 -45.74 -9.19 -10.38
N LEU A 36 -45.52 -10.42 -9.89
CA LEU A 36 -45.28 -11.63 -10.68
C LEU A 36 -46.57 -12.12 -11.38
N ALA A 37 -46.50 -12.31 -12.69
CA ALA A 37 -47.50 -13.05 -13.48
C ALA A 37 -47.05 -14.52 -13.70
N PRO A 38 -47.99 -15.47 -13.89
CA PRO A 38 -47.70 -16.90 -13.82
C PRO A 38 -47.07 -17.46 -15.12
N ALA A 39 -46.27 -18.51 -14.96
CA ALA A 39 -45.59 -19.22 -16.04
C ALA A 39 -46.55 -20.11 -16.87
N PRO A 40 -46.34 -20.26 -18.19
CA PRO A 40 -46.99 -21.30 -18.97
C PRO A 40 -46.29 -22.65 -18.79
N ALA A 41 -47.11 -23.70 -18.71
CA ALA A 41 -46.70 -25.09 -18.65
C ALA A 41 -46.31 -25.63 -20.03
N GLY A 42 -45.26 -26.46 -20.04
CA GLY A 42 -45.00 -27.45 -21.08
C GLY A 42 -43.65 -27.31 -21.78
N LEU A 43 -42.72 -28.23 -21.50
CA LEU A 43 -42.24 -29.24 -22.45
C LEU A 43 -41.02 -30.01 -21.90
N ALA A 44 -41.08 -31.33 -22.11
CA ALA A 44 -39.98 -32.31 -22.15
C ALA A 44 -39.13 -32.55 -20.88
N GLN A 45 -39.36 -33.72 -20.29
CA GLN A 45 -38.42 -34.39 -19.39
C GLN A 45 -37.15 -34.76 -20.17
N SER A 46 -36.02 -34.19 -19.78
CA SER A 46 -34.69 -34.73 -20.08
C SER A 46 -34.04 -35.15 -18.76
N SER A 47 -33.51 -36.36 -18.75
CA SER A 47 -32.83 -36.99 -17.61
C SER A 47 -31.75 -36.07 -17.02
N PRO A 48 -31.58 -36.02 -15.68
CA PRO A 48 -30.55 -35.18 -15.08
C PRO A 48 -29.18 -35.77 -15.41
N THR A 49 -28.48 -35.17 -16.37
CA THR A 49 -27.03 -35.28 -16.48
C THR A 49 -26.46 -34.82 -15.15
N ALA A 50 -25.73 -35.69 -14.47
CA ALA A 50 -25.07 -35.39 -13.21
C ALA A 50 -24.31 -34.07 -13.37
N ILE A 51 -24.78 -33.03 -12.66
CA ILE A 51 -24.04 -31.79 -12.49
C ILE A 51 -22.74 -32.23 -11.81
N GLY A 52 -21.65 -32.22 -12.57
CA GLY A 52 -20.32 -32.40 -12.02
C GLY A 52 -20.15 -31.33 -10.96
N VAL A 53 -20.28 -31.71 -9.69
CA VAL A 53 -19.88 -30.88 -8.57
C VAL A 53 -18.41 -30.60 -8.84
N ALA A 54 -18.10 -29.37 -9.23
CA ALA A 54 -16.73 -28.92 -9.29
C ALA A 54 -16.18 -29.06 -7.87
N VAL A 55 -15.48 -30.16 -7.63
CA VAL A 55 -14.77 -30.38 -6.38
C VAL A 55 -13.79 -29.23 -6.28
N TRP A 56 -14.05 -28.30 -5.36
CA TRP A 56 -13.09 -27.28 -4.97
C TRP A 56 -11.83 -28.03 -4.54
N ARG A 57 -10.82 -28.04 -5.41
CA ARG A 57 -9.50 -28.50 -5.05
C ARG A 57 -8.87 -27.31 -4.33
N PRO A 58 -8.54 -27.40 -3.04
CA PRO A 58 -7.68 -26.39 -2.45
C PRO A 58 -6.43 -26.34 -3.31
N GLY A 59 -6.14 -25.16 -3.88
CA GLY A 59 -4.88 -24.94 -4.56
C GLY A 59 -3.73 -25.40 -3.67
N ARG A 60 -2.68 -25.95 -4.26
CA ARG A 60 -1.49 -26.34 -3.50
C ARG A 60 -1.03 -25.14 -2.67
N ALA A 61 -0.92 -25.32 -1.35
CA ALA A 61 -0.47 -24.25 -0.46
C ALA A 61 0.88 -23.72 -0.95
N ARG A 62 0.96 -22.41 -1.18
CA ARG A 62 2.15 -21.77 -1.75
C ARG A 62 3.13 -21.45 -0.62
N PRO A 63 4.45 -21.44 -0.87
CA PRO A 63 5.44 -21.24 0.19
C PRO A 63 5.32 -19.93 0.99
N HIS A 64 4.71 -18.88 0.42
CA HIS A 64 4.47 -17.62 1.13
C HIS A 64 3.24 -17.66 2.04
N ASP A 65 2.26 -18.54 1.78
CA ASP A 65 1.03 -18.64 2.58
C ASP A 65 1.35 -19.04 4.03
N ALA A 66 2.40 -19.86 4.24
CA ALA A 66 2.86 -20.28 5.57
C ALA A 66 3.66 -19.20 6.34
N ARG A 67 3.90 -18.03 5.73
CA ARG A 67 4.75 -16.95 6.29
C ARG A 67 3.98 -15.69 6.65
N VAL A 68 2.65 -15.75 6.62
CA VAL A 68 1.75 -14.66 7.02
C VAL A 68 1.80 -14.49 8.54
N LEU A 69 1.97 -13.25 9.00
CA LEU A 69 2.04 -12.88 10.41
C LEU A 69 0.82 -12.10 10.91
N ALA A 70 0.23 -11.28 10.05
CA ALA A 70 -0.89 -10.41 10.39
C ALA A 70 -1.59 -9.89 9.12
N ASP A 71 -2.79 -9.35 9.27
CA ASP A 71 -3.54 -8.64 8.23
C ASP A 71 -3.61 -7.14 8.58
N SER A 72 -3.41 -6.25 7.61
CA SER A 72 -3.57 -4.80 7.78
C SER A 72 -4.98 -4.38 8.15
N ALA A 73 -6.00 -5.20 7.85
CA ALA A 73 -7.36 -5.04 8.33
C ALA A 73 -7.43 -5.05 9.87
N GLU A 74 -6.52 -5.79 10.53
CA GLU A 74 -6.35 -5.83 11.99
C GLU A 74 -5.21 -4.89 12.42
N ARG A 75 -5.45 -3.58 12.23
CA ARG A 75 -4.46 -2.50 12.35
C ARG A 75 -3.50 -2.64 13.54
N GLU A 76 -4.01 -2.91 14.74
CA GLU A 76 -3.17 -3.00 15.93
C GLU A 76 -2.28 -4.24 15.95
N ALA A 77 -2.82 -5.41 15.59
CA ALA A 77 -2.06 -6.65 15.50
C ALA A 77 -0.96 -6.53 14.44
N TRP A 78 -1.31 -5.94 13.30
CA TRP A 78 -0.38 -5.62 12.22
C TRP A 78 0.72 -4.66 12.67
N LEU A 79 0.39 -3.60 13.42
CA LEU A 79 1.39 -2.69 13.99
C LEU A 79 2.33 -3.42 14.94
N ARG A 80 1.79 -4.21 15.89
CA ARG A 80 2.59 -4.98 16.85
C ARG A 80 3.55 -5.94 16.17
N ALA A 81 3.08 -6.68 15.17
CA ALA A 81 3.90 -7.64 14.42
C ALA A 81 5.08 -6.96 13.67
N ARG A 82 4.97 -5.67 13.34
CA ARG A 82 6.01 -4.90 12.64
C ARG A 82 7.08 -4.30 13.54
N VAL A 83 6.83 -4.20 14.84
CA VAL A 83 7.76 -3.54 15.79
C VAL A 83 9.10 -4.26 15.83
N GLY A 84 9.08 -5.59 15.91
CA GLY A 84 10.27 -6.41 16.11
C GLY A 84 11.12 -6.67 14.86
N GLY A 85 10.74 -6.17 13.68
CA GLY A 85 11.44 -6.46 12.43
C GLY A 85 11.65 -5.26 11.52
N ILE A 86 12.49 -5.42 10.50
CA ILE A 86 12.72 -4.44 9.44
C ILE A 86 11.64 -4.60 8.39
N THR A 87 10.83 -3.56 8.19
CA THR A 87 9.75 -3.53 7.20
C THR A 87 10.24 -2.94 5.87
N ALA A 88 9.48 -3.11 4.80
CA ALA A 88 9.77 -2.46 3.52
C ALA A 88 9.92 -0.93 3.63
N THR A 89 9.13 -0.29 4.50
CA THR A 89 9.21 1.15 4.78
C THR A 89 10.50 1.52 5.51
N ASP A 90 11.03 0.64 6.36
CA ASP A 90 12.33 0.81 7.01
C ASP A 90 13.47 0.63 5.98
N ALA A 91 13.40 -0.43 5.18
CA ALA A 91 14.36 -0.71 4.12
C ALA A 91 14.45 0.40 3.05
N ALA A 92 13.35 1.10 2.79
CA ALA A 92 13.31 2.28 1.94
C ALA A 92 14.33 3.36 2.37
N LYS A 93 14.67 3.42 3.66
CA LYS A 93 15.63 4.37 4.24
C LYS A 93 17.08 3.84 4.21
N LEU A 94 17.29 2.53 4.08
CA LEU A 94 18.60 1.87 4.15
C LEU A 94 19.43 2.08 2.87
N ALA A 95 20.03 3.26 2.73
CA ALA A 95 20.90 3.60 1.61
C ALA A 95 22.40 3.41 1.94
N THR A 96 22.78 3.63 3.19
CA THR A 96 24.18 3.69 3.65
C THR A 96 24.33 3.13 5.08
N PRO A 97 25.55 2.82 5.53
CA PRO A 97 25.79 2.47 6.93
C PRO A 97 25.30 3.54 7.93
N ASN A 98 25.35 4.84 7.58
CA ASN A 98 24.81 5.89 8.44
C ASN A 98 23.28 5.82 8.57
N SER A 99 22.57 5.44 7.50
CA SER A 99 21.10 5.30 7.56
C SER A 99 20.62 4.16 8.47
N VAL A 100 21.47 3.16 8.73
CA VAL A 100 21.20 2.10 9.72
C VAL A 100 20.91 2.70 11.09
N ARG A 101 21.76 3.62 11.55
CA ARG A 101 21.57 4.29 12.85
C ARG A 101 20.24 5.04 12.94
N GLN A 102 19.80 5.66 11.85
CA GLN A 102 18.51 6.35 11.84
C GLN A 102 17.35 5.36 11.94
N VAL A 103 17.39 4.26 11.17
CA VAL A 103 16.36 3.22 11.25
C VAL A 103 16.30 2.59 12.64
N VAL A 104 17.45 2.33 13.26
CA VAL A 104 17.53 1.82 14.64
C VAL A 104 16.89 2.81 15.62
N ARG A 105 17.21 4.11 15.53
CA ARG A 105 16.58 5.14 16.36
C ARG A 105 15.07 5.19 16.18
N ASP A 106 14.59 5.19 14.93
CA ASP A 106 13.15 5.19 14.62
C ASP A 106 12.43 3.95 15.19
N LYS A 107 13.13 2.83 15.36
CA LYS A 107 12.61 1.59 15.95
C LYS A 107 12.61 1.58 17.48
N LEU A 108 13.62 2.17 18.10
CA LEU A 108 13.75 2.26 19.57
C LEU A 108 12.84 3.33 20.16
N ASP A 109 12.71 4.46 19.47
CA ASP A 109 11.81 5.54 19.84
C ASP A 109 10.78 5.75 18.72
N PRO A 110 9.73 4.92 18.66
CA PRO A 110 8.61 5.13 17.76
C PRO A 110 7.77 6.32 18.27
N SER A 111 8.36 7.52 18.32
CA SER A 111 7.60 8.76 18.47
C SER A 111 6.70 8.90 17.23
N GLY A 112 5.43 8.57 17.44
CA GLY A 112 4.53 8.14 16.38
C GLY A 112 4.32 9.19 15.28
N PHE A 113 4.66 8.81 14.05
CA PHE A 113 4.03 9.42 12.88
C PHE A 113 2.52 9.14 12.97
N SER A 114 1.73 10.14 13.34
CA SER A 114 0.28 10.04 13.58
C SER A 114 -0.57 10.19 12.31
N GLY A 115 0.04 10.04 11.12
CA GLY A 115 -0.62 10.33 9.86
C GLY A 115 -0.61 11.83 9.53
N ASN A 116 -0.70 12.15 8.25
CA ASN A 116 -0.92 13.51 7.76
C ASN A 116 -1.94 13.48 6.61
N ALA A 117 -2.31 14.66 6.08
CA ALA A 117 -3.26 14.76 4.97
C ALA A 117 -2.83 13.95 3.73
N PHE A 118 -1.54 13.80 3.47
CA PHE A 118 -1.03 13.01 2.35
C PHE A 118 -1.22 11.51 2.56
N THR A 119 -0.95 11.00 3.77
CA THR A 119 -1.17 9.57 4.06
C THR A 119 -2.65 9.23 4.13
N GLU A 120 -3.46 10.16 4.61
CA GLU A 120 -4.92 10.01 4.61
C GLU A 120 -5.49 10.01 3.19
N HIS A 121 -5.05 10.93 2.33
CA HIS A 121 -5.39 10.92 0.91
C HIS A 121 -4.96 9.62 0.22
N GLY A 122 -3.72 9.17 0.45
CA GLY A 122 -3.23 7.90 -0.06
C GLY A 122 -4.14 6.73 0.34
N ARG A 123 -4.48 6.62 1.63
CA ARG A 123 -5.38 5.59 2.16
C ARG A 123 -6.77 5.61 1.53
N GLN A 124 -7.30 6.79 1.23
CA GLN A 124 -8.60 6.93 0.54
C GLN A 124 -8.52 6.52 -0.93
N ARG A 125 -7.39 6.79 -1.61
CA ARG A 125 -7.20 6.49 -3.03
C ARG A 125 -6.79 5.04 -3.30
N GLU A 126 -6.08 4.40 -2.37
CA GLU A 126 -5.51 3.07 -2.54
C GLU A 126 -6.54 2.01 -3.03
N PRO A 127 -7.77 1.90 -2.48
CA PRO A 127 -8.74 0.93 -2.98
C PRO A 127 -9.13 1.15 -4.46
N HIS A 128 -9.21 2.41 -4.91
CA HIS A 128 -9.55 2.71 -6.30
C HIS A 128 -8.42 2.32 -7.25
N ILE A 129 -7.17 2.59 -6.86
CA ILE A 129 -5.99 2.22 -7.65
C ILE A 129 -5.83 0.70 -7.64
N ALA A 130 -6.09 0.03 -6.52
CA ALA A 130 -6.03 -1.42 -6.40
C ALA A 130 -7.08 -2.11 -7.30
N SER A 131 -8.31 -1.58 -7.38
CA SER A 131 -9.31 -2.07 -8.35
C SER A 131 -8.83 -1.94 -9.79
N TRP A 132 -8.24 -0.79 -10.16
CA TRP A 132 -7.65 -0.61 -11.49
C TRP A 132 -6.51 -1.61 -11.76
N VAL A 133 -5.66 -1.88 -10.76
CA VAL A 133 -4.57 -2.86 -10.85
C VAL A 133 -5.12 -4.28 -11.05
N LEU A 134 -6.17 -4.67 -10.33
CA LEU A 134 -6.84 -5.95 -10.51
C LEU A 134 -7.43 -6.06 -11.93
N GLU A 135 -8.18 -5.05 -12.38
CA GLU A 135 -8.84 -5.05 -13.68
C GLU A 135 -7.85 -5.07 -14.86
N ARG A 136 -6.75 -4.31 -14.78
CA ARG A 136 -5.80 -4.13 -15.90
C ARG A 136 -4.66 -5.13 -15.90
N HIS A 137 -4.26 -5.62 -14.73
CA HIS A 137 -3.07 -6.45 -14.57
C HIS A 137 -3.32 -7.78 -13.85
N GLY A 138 -4.54 -8.02 -13.35
CA GLY A 138 -4.90 -9.28 -12.70
C GLY A 138 -4.21 -9.49 -11.35
N ILE A 139 -3.76 -8.42 -10.68
CA ILE A 139 -3.10 -8.49 -9.37
C ILE A 139 -4.10 -8.04 -8.29
N PRO A 140 -4.64 -8.96 -7.48
CA PRO A 140 -5.52 -8.61 -6.36
C PRO A 140 -4.82 -7.76 -5.31
N ALA A 141 -5.59 -6.93 -4.61
CA ALA A 141 -5.13 -6.20 -3.43
C ALA A 141 -4.66 -7.17 -2.33
N CYS A 142 -3.64 -6.76 -1.59
CA CYS A 142 -3.08 -7.54 -0.49
C CYS A 142 -2.87 -6.63 0.73
N GLY A 143 -3.30 -7.11 1.91
CA GLY A 143 -3.06 -6.45 3.20
C GLY A 143 -2.16 -7.26 4.14
N LEU A 144 -1.75 -8.45 3.72
CA LEU A 144 -1.06 -9.41 4.58
C LEU A 144 0.40 -9.01 4.83
N LEU A 145 0.82 -9.12 6.08
CA LEU A 145 2.21 -8.99 6.52
C LEU A 145 2.89 -10.35 6.43
N TYR A 146 4.00 -10.41 5.72
CA TYR A 146 4.83 -11.60 5.58
C TYR A 146 6.19 -11.41 6.22
N HIS A 147 6.77 -12.49 6.73
CA HIS A 147 8.21 -12.55 6.99
C HIS A 147 8.97 -13.22 5.84
N ALA A 148 10.27 -12.95 5.71
CA ALA A 148 11.11 -13.54 4.67
C ALA A 148 11.37 -15.02 4.94
N GLN A 149 11.67 -15.79 3.88
CA GLN A 149 12.02 -17.20 4.01
C GLN A 149 13.26 -17.41 4.88
N ARG A 150 14.23 -16.48 4.84
CA ARG A 150 15.51 -16.59 5.56
C ARG A 150 15.55 -15.84 6.90
N SER A 151 14.54 -15.05 7.23
CA SER A 151 14.51 -14.25 8.47
C SER A 151 13.07 -13.92 8.89
N LEU A 152 12.72 -14.29 10.13
CA LEU A 152 11.42 -13.96 10.73
C LEU A 152 11.24 -12.46 11.00
N ARG A 153 12.34 -11.69 11.02
CA ARG A 153 12.37 -10.26 11.31
C ARG A 153 12.52 -9.39 10.06
N HIS A 154 12.55 -9.99 8.86
CA HIS A 154 12.49 -9.25 7.60
C HIS A 154 11.07 -9.28 7.07
N LEU A 155 10.41 -8.13 7.07
CA LEU A 155 8.96 -8.03 6.97
C LEU A 155 8.51 -7.21 5.77
N ALA A 156 7.40 -7.58 5.16
CA ALA A 156 6.80 -6.83 4.07
C ALA A 156 5.29 -6.98 4.03
N THR A 157 4.61 -5.90 3.66
CA THR A 157 3.21 -5.89 3.24
C THR A 157 3.21 -5.28 1.84
N PRO A 158 2.99 -6.07 0.77
CA PRO A 158 2.77 -5.53 -0.57
C PRO A 158 1.33 -5.05 -0.72
N ASP A 159 1.09 -4.03 -1.54
CA ASP A 159 -0.27 -3.50 -1.77
C ASP A 159 -1.09 -4.41 -2.69
N GLY A 160 -0.42 -5.26 -3.48
CA GLY A 160 -1.05 -6.33 -4.26
C GLY A 160 -0.17 -7.55 -4.40
N LEU A 161 -0.79 -8.72 -4.56
CA LEU A 161 -0.11 -10.00 -4.68
C LEU A 161 -0.88 -10.92 -5.62
N TYR A 162 -0.17 -11.40 -6.64
CA TYR A 162 -0.62 -12.49 -7.51
C TYR A 162 0.42 -13.62 -7.46
N ALA A 163 -0.05 -14.85 -7.34
CA ALA A 163 0.83 -16.01 -7.41
C ALA A 163 0.11 -17.22 -8.01
N ASP A 164 0.75 -17.83 -9.00
CA ASP A 164 0.40 -19.13 -9.58
C ASP A 164 1.57 -20.12 -9.39
N ASP A 165 1.55 -21.26 -10.08
CA ASP A 165 2.60 -22.28 -9.98
C ASP A 165 3.93 -21.85 -10.63
N GLU A 166 3.92 -20.83 -11.50
CA GLU A 166 5.09 -20.39 -12.27
C GLU A 166 5.73 -19.14 -11.66
N ARG A 167 4.92 -18.21 -11.18
CA ARG A 167 5.38 -16.86 -10.84
C ARG A 167 4.70 -16.23 -9.64
N LEU A 168 5.43 -15.32 -9.00
CA LEU A 168 4.94 -14.43 -7.95
C LEU A 168 5.17 -12.98 -8.35
N LEU A 169 4.08 -12.22 -8.46
CA LEU A 169 4.05 -10.81 -8.84
C LEU A 169 3.48 -9.98 -7.70
N LEU A 170 4.03 -8.78 -7.52
CA LEU A 170 3.57 -7.82 -6.52
C LEU A 170 3.04 -6.56 -7.19
N ALA A 171 2.27 -5.77 -6.44
CA ALA A 171 2.00 -4.37 -6.75
C ALA A 171 2.38 -3.47 -5.57
N GLU A 172 2.83 -2.25 -5.89
CA GLU A 172 3.13 -1.20 -4.93
C GLU A 172 2.49 0.10 -5.44
N ILE A 173 1.61 0.69 -4.63
CA ILE A 173 0.74 1.81 -4.98
C ILE A 173 1.22 3.08 -4.26
N LYS A 174 1.24 4.19 -4.99
CA LYS A 174 1.53 5.52 -4.44
C LYS A 174 0.56 6.56 -4.96
N THR A 175 0.28 7.56 -4.13
CA THR A 175 -0.22 8.85 -4.62
C THR A 175 0.93 9.86 -4.58
N THR A 176 0.93 10.82 -5.50
CA THR A 176 1.97 11.85 -5.54
C THR A 176 1.43 13.20 -5.99
N GLY A 177 1.81 14.25 -5.25
CA GLY A 177 1.59 15.63 -5.67
C GLY A 177 2.60 16.13 -6.71
N LYS A 178 3.66 15.36 -6.99
CA LYS A 178 4.78 15.76 -7.85
C LYS A 178 4.94 14.79 -9.02
N PRO A 179 5.12 15.29 -10.25
CA PRO A 179 5.50 14.43 -11.36
C PRO A 179 6.93 13.92 -11.16
N TRP A 180 7.18 12.68 -11.57
CA TRP A 180 8.50 12.06 -11.53
C TRP A 180 9.03 11.81 -12.94
N LYS A 181 10.26 12.27 -13.21
CA LYS A 181 11.02 11.84 -14.39
C LYS A 181 11.60 10.43 -14.22
N ARG A 182 11.89 10.05 -12.97
CA ARG A 182 12.43 8.76 -12.54
C ARG A 182 11.87 8.43 -11.16
N ILE A 183 11.62 7.15 -10.88
CA ILE A 183 11.13 6.70 -9.58
C ILE A 183 12.18 7.03 -8.49
N PRO A 184 11.77 7.65 -7.37
CA PRO A 184 12.65 7.86 -6.23
C PRO A 184 13.32 6.57 -5.75
N ARG A 185 14.64 6.62 -5.50
CA ARG A 185 15.43 5.45 -5.06
C ARG A 185 14.93 4.80 -3.77
N SER A 186 14.26 5.55 -2.89
CA SER A 186 13.63 4.98 -1.69
C SER A 186 12.50 4.00 -2.03
N TYR A 187 11.69 4.30 -3.06
CA TYR A 187 10.64 3.39 -3.50
C TYR A 187 11.20 2.17 -4.22
N LEU A 188 12.29 2.33 -4.99
CA LEU A 188 13.00 1.18 -5.55
C LEU A 188 13.50 0.23 -4.45
N ARG A 189 14.11 0.76 -3.37
CA ARG A 189 14.53 -0.05 -2.22
C ARG A 189 13.35 -0.74 -1.52
N GLN A 190 12.23 -0.03 -1.34
CA GLN A 190 11.02 -0.62 -0.78
C GLN A 190 10.53 -1.81 -1.61
N VAL A 191 10.48 -1.64 -2.94
CA VAL A 191 10.06 -2.66 -3.89
C VAL A 191 10.99 -3.87 -3.88
N TRP A 192 12.31 -3.65 -4.02
CA TRP A 192 13.29 -4.74 -3.97
C TRP A 192 13.25 -5.49 -2.63
N TRP A 193 13.02 -4.79 -1.52
CA TRP A 193 12.80 -5.42 -0.23
C TRP A 193 11.57 -6.33 -0.22
N GLN A 194 10.42 -5.87 -0.73
CA GLN A 194 9.21 -6.70 -0.81
C GLN A 194 9.43 -7.93 -1.70
N GLN A 195 10.10 -7.76 -2.84
CA GLN A 195 10.46 -8.86 -3.73
C GLN A 195 11.37 -9.87 -3.03
N TYR A 196 12.35 -9.42 -2.25
CA TYR A 196 13.18 -10.29 -1.41
C TYR A 196 12.35 -11.05 -0.37
N VAL A 197 11.50 -10.35 0.40
CA VAL A 197 10.72 -10.97 1.47
C VAL A 197 9.79 -12.04 0.88
N LEU A 198 9.10 -11.75 -0.22
CA LEU A 198 8.11 -12.67 -0.80
C LEU A 198 8.70 -13.71 -1.75
N GLY A 199 9.86 -13.44 -2.36
CA GLY A 199 10.42 -14.23 -3.45
C GLY A 199 9.78 -13.87 -4.81
N ALA A 200 9.39 -12.61 -4.99
CA ALA A 200 8.77 -12.13 -6.23
C ALA A 200 9.80 -11.85 -7.32
N GLU A 201 9.42 -12.07 -8.58
CA GLU A 201 10.24 -11.79 -9.76
C GLU A 201 10.25 -10.30 -10.14
N ARG A 202 9.10 -9.64 -9.95
CA ARG A 202 8.93 -8.22 -10.26
C ARG A 202 7.72 -7.64 -9.54
N THR A 203 7.68 -6.32 -9.49
CA THR A 203 6.60 -5.55 -8.87
C THR A 203 6.06 -4.53 -9.86
N LEU A 204 4.74 -4.46 -10.01
CA LEU A 204 4.08 -3.38 -10.72
C LEU A 204 4.03 -2.16 -9.80
N PHE A 205 4.84 -1.16 -10.09
CA PHE A 205 4.84 0.10 -9.37
C PHE A 205 3.85 1.06 -10.01
N VAL A 206 2.83 1.44 -9.26
CA VAL A 206 1.68 2.22 -9.75
C VAL A 206 1.60 3.51 -8.96
N TRP A 207 1.40 4.63 -9.66
CA TRP A 207 1.17 5.90 -8.99
C TRP A 207 0.09 6.74 -9.64
N GLU A 208 -0.71 7.36 -8.78
CA GLU A 208 -1.71 8.35 -9.16
C GLU A 208 -1.20 9.75 -8.83
N GLN A 209 -1.27 10.66 -9.81
CA GLN A 209 -0.90 12.05 -9.60
C GLN A 209 -2.11 12.88 -9.16
N HIS A 210 -1.89 13.78 -8.21
CA HIS A 210 -2.89 14.74 -7.75
C HIS A 210 -2.32 16.16 -7.66
N ALA A 211 -3.19 17.16 -7.69
CA ALA A 211 -2.91 18.56 -7.35
C ALA A 211 -3.91 18.96 -6.27
N ASP A 212 -3.42 19.45 -5.12
CA ASP A 212 -4.27 19.79 -3.96
C ASP A 212 -5.27 18.68 -3.57
N PHE A 213 -4.79 17.42 -3.59
CA PHE A 213 -5.56 16.20 -3.31
C PHE A 213 -6.69 15.90 -4.30
N ILE A 214 -6.67 16.52 -5.49
CA ILE A 214 -7.56 16.24 -6.62
C ILE A 214 -6.76 15.50 -7.69
N VAL A 215 -7.23 14.32 -8.10
CA VAL A 215 -6.61 13.50 -9.15
C VAL A 215 -6.55 14.29 -10.46
N THR A 216 -5.37 14.30 -11.09
CA THR A 216 -5.13 15.12 -12.30
C THR A 216 -5.20 14.35 -13.61
N GLU A 217 -5.11 13.02 -13.54
CA GLU A 217 -5.05 12.14 -14.71
C GLU A 217 -6.20 11.11 -14.62
N PRO A 218 -6.81 10.71 -15.74
CA PRO A 218 -7.94 9.78 -15.72
C PRO A 218 -7.56 8.36 -15.28
N GLU A 219 -6.29 7.98 -15.45
CA GLU A 219 -5.75 6.67 -15.05
C GLU A 219 -4.41 6.85 -14.32
N PRO A 220 -4.07 5.95 -13.37
CA PRO A 220 -2.75 5.94 -12.76
C PRO A 220 -1.69 5.55 -13.80
N ARG A 221 -0.45 5.96 -13.54
CA ARG A 221 0.71 5.52 -14.32
C ARG A 221 1.33 4.30 -13.67
N CYS A 222 1.95 3.42 -14.47
CA CYS A 222 2.63 2.25 -13.93
C CYS A 222 3.91 1.90 -14.69
N VAL A 223 4.80 1.16 -14.03
CA VAL A 223 5.95 0.49 -14.65
C VAL A 223 6.28 -0.78 -13.89
N TRP A 224 6.81 -1.78 -14.58
CA TRP A 224 7.39 -2.96 -13.96
C TRP A 224 8.79 -2.64 -13.43
N ILE A 225 9.03 -2.98 -12.16
CA ILE A 225 10.36 -2.98 -11.56
C ILE A 225 10.81 -4.43 -11.44
N GLU A 226 11.84 -4.77 -12.21
CA GLU A 226 12.48 -6.07 -12.17
C GLU A 226 13.30 -6.25 -10.89
N ARG A 227 13.42 -7.51 -10.48
CA ARG A 227 14.25 -7.91 -9.35
C ARG A 227 15.72 -7.62 -9.62
N ASP A 228 16.37 -7.00 -8.63
CA ASP A 228 17.80 -6.68 -8.64
C ASP A 228 18.46 -7.33 -7.42
N GLU A 229 19.12 -8.46 -7.63
CA GLU A 229 19.76 -9.21 -6.55
C GLU A 229 20.90 -8.42 -5.89
N THR A 230 21.60 -7.57 -6.64
CA THR A 230 22.71 -6.78 -6.08
C THR A 230 22.19 -5.73 -5.10
N GLU A 231 21.09 -5.05 -5.45
CA GLU A 231 20.44 -4.11 -4.54
C GLU A 231 19.79 -4.82 -3.36
N ILE A 232 19.20 -6.00 -3.57
CA ILE A 232 18.63 -6.83 -2.51
C ILE A 232 19.69 -7.26 -1.49
N GLU A 233 20.82 -7.81 -1.93
CA GLU A 233 21.92 -8.23 -1.06
C GLU A 233 22.43 -7.08 -0.19
N ARG A 234 22.56 -5.89 -0.79
CA ARG A 234 22.94 -4.67 -0.07
C ARG A 234 21.90 -4.28 0.99
N LEU A 235 20.61 -4.35 0.67
CA LEU A 235 19.54 -4.04 1.62
C LEU A 235 19.51 -5.03 2.79
N VAL A 236 19.63 -6.33 2.50
CA VAL A 236 19.68 -7.39 3.52
C VAL A 236 20.86 -7.15 4.46
N THR A 237 22.05 -6.86 3.92
CA THR A 237 23.24 -6.55 4.74
C THR A 237 22.99 -5.37 5.68
N LEU A 238 22.39 -4.29 5.19
CA LEU A 238 22.09 -3.11 6.02
C LEU A 238 20.99 -3.38 7.05
N ALA A 239 20.02 -4.22 6.71
CA ALA A 239 18.94 -4.62 7.62
C ALA A 239 19.45 -5.52 8.74
N ASP A 240 20.32 -6.49 8.43
CA ASP A 240 20.96 -7.35 9.42
C ASP A 240 21.82 -6.54 10.41
N LEU A 241 22.54 -5.53 9.92
CA LEU A 241 23.25 -4.59 10.79
C LEU A 241 22.29 -3.81 11.69
N ALA A 242 21.13 -3.40 11.19
CA ALA A 242 20.11 -2.72 12.00
C ALA A 242 19.54 -3.64 13.09
N LEU A 243 19.25 -4.90 12.75
CA LEU A 243 18.75 -5.89 13.71
C LEU A 243 19.79 -6.21 14.79
N ALA A 244 21.05 -6.40 14.40
CA ALA A 244 22.14 -6.62 15.35
C ALA A 244 22.31 -5.44 16.32
N GLU A 245 22.16 -4.20 15.84
CA GLU A 245 22.16 -3.02 16.72
C GLU A 245 20.99 -3.01 17.70
N LEU A 246 19.78 -3.28 17.22
CA LEU A 246 18.57 -3.34 18.05
C LEU A 246 18.70 -4.39 19.15
N ASP A 247 19.27 -5.54 18.82
CA ASP A 247 19.48 -6.62 19.79
C ASP A 247 20.52 -6.24 20.84
N ARG A 248 21.58 -5.51 20.47
CA ARG A 248 22.54 -4.96 21.44
C ARG A 248 21.87 -3.96 22.39
N CYS A 249 21.08 -3.03 21.85
CA CYS A 249 20.36 -2.07 22.68
C CYS A 249 19.36 -2.76 23.63
N ALA A 250 18.69 -3.83 23.19
CA ALA A 250 17.72 -4.55 24.02
C ALA A 250 18.35 -5.31 25.20
N VAL A 251 19.65 -5.64 25.15
CA VAL A 251 20.38 -6.33 26.23
C VAL A 251 20.94 -5.36 27.27
N GLU A 252 21.05 -4.07 26.92
CA GLU A 252 21.58 -3.02 27.80
C GLU A 252 20.52 -2.40 28.75
N PHE A 253 19.26 -2.82 28.63
CA PHE A 253 18.13 -2.43 29.49
C PHE A 253 17.55 -3.63 30.24
#